data_AF-A0A353X0G2-F1
#
_entry.id   AF-A0A353X0G2-F1
#
_cell.length_a   1.000
_cell.length_b   1.000
_cell.length_c   1.000
_cell.angle_alpha   90.00
_cell.angle_beta   90.00
_cell.angle_gamma   90.00
#
_symmetry.space_group_name_H-M   'P 1'
#
loop_
_entity.id
_entity.type
_entity.pdbx_description
1 polymer ?
#
loop_
_entity_poly.entity_id
_entity_poly.type
_entity_poly.pdbx_seq_one_letter_code
_entity_poly.pdbx_strand_id
1 'polypeptide(L)' 'MGNLLYIIAVVLVILWAIGYLGYSAGGIVHILLVIALIVVLIRIIKGDKPFG' A
#
# COMPACT_ATOMS: atom_id res chain seq x y z
N MET A 1 12.48 -14.43 7.72
CA MET A 1 11.92 -13.09 8.03
C MET A 1 10.99 -12.56 6.92
N GLY A 2 10.22 -13.41 6.21
CA GLY A 2 9.29 -12.94 5.16
C GLY A 2 7.88 -12.61 5.67
N ASN A 3 7.49 -13.18 6.81
CA ASN A 3 6.11 -13.10 7.31
C ASN A 3 5.72 -11.70 7.79
N LEU A 4 6.64 -10.93 8.40
CA LEU A 4 6.30 -9.60 8.92
C LEU A 4 5.99 -8.61 7.78
N LEU A 5 6.83 -8.60 6.73
CA LEU A 5 6.61 -7.74 5.57
C LEU A 5 5.34 -8.12 4.80
N TYR A 6 5.05 -9.43 4.71
CA TYR A 6 3.80 -9.92 4.12
C TYR A 6 2.57 -9.47 4.90
N ILE A 7 2.59 -9.60 6.24
CA ILE A 7 1.49 -9.14 7.10
C ILE A 7 1.28 -7.64 6.94
N ILE A 8 2.36 -6.84 6.91
CA ILE A 8 2.27 -5.39 6.70
C ILE A 8 1.66 -5.09 5.33
N ALA A 9 2.07 -5.79 4.26
CA ALA A 9 1.50 -5.61 2.92
C ALA A 9 0.00 -5.89 2.89
N VAL A 10 -0.44 -7.00 3.50
CA VAL A 10 -1.86 -7.39 3.57
C VAL A 10 -2.67 -6.35 4.34
N VAL A 11 -2.19 -5.92 5.51
CA VAL A 11 -2.88 -4.90 6.33
C VAL A 11 -3.02 -3.58 5.57
N LEU A 12 -1.98 -3.18 4.84
CA LEU A 12 -1.96 -1.92 4.11
C LEU A 12 -2.92 -1.93 2.91
N VAL A 13 -3.08 -3.08 2.24
CA VAL A 13 -4.11 -3.28 1.19
C VAL A 13 -5.52 -3.23 1.78
N ILE A 14 -5.75 -3.85 2.94
CA ILE A 14 -7.07 -3.86 3.60
C ILE A 14 -7.46 -2.45 4.03
N LEU A 15 -6.56 -1.70 4.68
CA LEU A 15 -6.79 -0.32 5.10
C LEU A 15 -7.08 0.60 3.89
N TRP A 16 -6.37 0.38 2.77
CA TRP A 16 -6.65 1.10 1.52
C TRP A 16 -8.05 0.79 0.97
N ALA A 17 -8.46 -0.48 0.93
CA ALA A 17 -9.78 -0.87 0.43
C ALA A 17 -10.92 -0.30 1.28
N ILE A 18 -10.76 -0.29 2.62
CA ILE A 18 -11.72 0.32 3.54
C ILE A 18 -11.79 1.83 3.33
N GLY A 19 -10.65 2.50 3.14
CA GLY A 19 -10.59 3.94 2.85
C GLY A 19 -11.23 4.31 1.51
N TYR A 20 -10.98 3.52 0.46
CA TYR A 20 -11.54 3.72 -0.88
C TYR A 20 -13.08 3.59 -0.89
N LEU A 21 -13.62 2.58 -0.20
CA LEU A 21 -15.06 2.30 -0.18
C LEU A 21 -15.82 3.17 0.83
N GLY A 22 -15.22 3.47 1.98
CA GLY A 22 -15.87 4.22 3.06
C GLY A 22 -15.81 5.74 2.91
N TYR A 23 -14.81 6.26 2.22
CA TYR A 23 -14.64 7.69 2.02
C TYR A 23 -14.61 8.01 0.53
N SER A 24 -15.77 8.40 -0.01
CA SER A 24 -15.87 9.24 -1.21
C SER A 24 -15.34 10.67 -0.91
N ALA A 25 -14.21 10.76 -0.21
CA ALA A 25 -13.55 12.01 0.12
C ALA A 25 -12.79 12.49 -1.13
N GLY A 26 -13.08 13.73 -1.52
CA GLY A 26 -12.75 14.33 -2.81
C GLY A 26 -11.33 14.09 -3.35
N GLY A 27 -11.21 14.25 -4.67
CA GLY A 27 -10.14 13.71 -5.53
C GLY A 27 -8.68 13.84 -5.07
N ILE A 28 -8.35 14.73 -4.16
CA ILE A 28 -6.99 14.85 -3.57
C ILE A 28 -6.63 13.63 -2.73
N VAL A 29 -7.54 13.14 -1.87
CA VAL A 29 -7.29 11.94 -1.04
C VAL A 29 -7.13 10.71 -1.93
N HIS A 30 -7.89 10.67 -3.02
CA HIS A 30 -7.82 9.60 -4.01
C HIS A 30 -6.46 9.54 -4.71
N ILE A 31 -5.94 10.69 -5.16
CA ILE A 31 -4.62 10.78 -5.81
C ILE A 31 -3.52 10.34 -4.85
N LEU A 32 -3.55 10.80 -3.60
CA LEU A 32 -2.58 10.41 -2.58
C LEU A 32 -2.64 8.89 -2.29
N LEU A 33 -3.84 8.30 -2.24
CA LEU A 33 -4.04 6.85 -2.08
C LEU A 33 -3.50 6.05 -3.27
N VAL A 34 -3.70 6.53 -4.50
CA VAL A 34 -3.16 5.90 -5.72
C VAL A 34 -1.64 5.88 -5.69
N ILE A 35 -1.00 6.98 -5.30
CA ILE A 35 0.47 7.05 -5.16
C ILE A 35 0.95 6.07 -4.08
N ALA A 36 0.28 6.02 -2.92
CA ALA A 36 0.61 5.08 -1.86
C ALA A 36 0.52 3.62 -2.33
N LEU A 37 -0.50 3.27 -3.10
CA LEU A 37 -0.68 1.94 -3.69
C LEU A 37 0.48 1.60 -4.65
N ILE A 38 0.87 2.54 -5.52
CA ILE A 38 1.98 2.36 -6.46
C ILE A 38 3.31 2.11 -5.71
N VAL A 39 3.61 2.90 -4.68
CA VAL A 39 4.82 2.72 -3.86
C VAL A 39 4.86 1.33 -3.20
N VAL A 40 3.71 0.85 -2.71
CA VAL A 40 3.59 -0.47 -2.08
C VAL A 40 3.78 -1.58 -3.10
N LEU A 41 3.16 -1.47 -4.28
CA LEU A 41 3.35 -2.42 -5.37
C LEU A 41 4.81 -2.48 -5.82
N ILE A 42 5.45 -1.32 -6.00
CA ILE A 42 6.88 -1.26 -6.31
C ILE A 42 7.68 -1.96 -5.22
N ARG A 43 7.39 -1.70 -3.95
CA ARG A 43 8.11 -2.32 -2.81
C ARG A 43 7.94 -3.84 -2.75
N ILE A 44 6.75 -4.36 -3.05
CA ILE A 44 6.48 -5.80 -3.11
C ILE A 44 7.22 -6.43 -4.28
N ILE A 45 7.14 -5.84 -5.48
CA ILE A 45 7.71 -6.38 -6.72
C ILE A 45 9.25 -6.30 -6.69
N LYS A 46 9.81 -5.20 -6.22
CA LYS A 46 11.27 -5.07 -6.11
C LYS A 46 11.86 -6.07 -5.13
N GLY A 47 11.09 -6.51 -4.12
CA GLY A 47 11.59 -7.40 -3.07
C GLY A 47 12.93 -6.89 -2.51
N ASP A 48 13.13 -5.56 -2.53
CA ASP A 48 14.46 -4.98 -2.42
C ASP A 48 14.96 -5.22 -1.00
N LYS A 49 15.98 -6.07 -0.91
CA LYS A 49 16.92 -6.06 0.21
C LYS A 49 17.47 -4.63 0.24
N PRO A 50 17.28 -3.88 1.34
CA PRO A 50 17.78 -2.52 1.43
C PRO A 50 19.30 -2.59 1.49
N PHE A 51 19.93 -2.45 0.31
CA PHE A 51 21.37 -2.54 0.08
C PHE A 51 21.93 -3.95 0.35
N GLY A 52 22.59 -4.51 -0.67
CA GLY A 52 23.32 -5.78 -0.53
C GLY A 52 24.55 -5.61 0.34
#